data_AF-A0A7J4JFL9-F1
#
_entry.id   AF-A0A7J4JFL9-F1
#
_cell.length_a   1.000
_cell.length_b   1.000
_cell.length_c   1.000
_cell.angle_alpha   90.00
_cell.angle_beta   90.00
_cell.angle_gamma   90.00
#
_symmetry.space_group_name_H-M   'P 1'
#
loop_
_entity.id
_entity.type
_entity.pdbx_description
1 polymer ?
#
loop_
_entity_poly.entity_id
_entity_poly.type
_entity_poly.pdbx_seq_one_letter_code
_entity_poly.pdbx_strand_id
1 'polypeptide(L)'
;MKLIEKLEKMGLPLFKELGKDMLGFNKDKLKTTLVLLPLPFILALILFLLKIQSTTIVAVFAIALVAVLMPYLAYGFLEFKEITQAEEGYPGFLRDLAQAISSGMTIPQALQTTAHARYGVLTKYVQKLNNWVSIGIPFPDAWRKFTGALEKSSMIKRINGIVLEAFVAGGQMGAVLSSLATDVILLKRIEEDKKSAAQQHVIVMYIIFFIFLGIIAGLYKILIPILYIQKIGAFSGISLRPGEELSIDYFKNLFFAMALIQSACMGLIAGQISEEKLIAGLKHVVVMIAIAIFTFFTLIYPASLALEVHVFPETPGIGQNIAVTGTLQMESAASSGATIEIIGPSREIQQLMADSQGEFTTLFKAPLRPGSYSIVITANYRGETDSKTVWVNVGG
;
A
#
# COMPACT_ATOMS: atom_id res chain seq x y z
N MET A 1 3.37 -5.08 -27.59
CA MET A 1 2.43 -5.47 -28.67
C MET A 1 2.37 -6.98 -28.82
N LYS A 2 3.46 -7.68 -29.19
CA LYS A 2 3.49 -9.15 -29.32
C LYS A 2 3.10 -9.96 -28.06
N LEU A 3 3.30 -9.44 -26.84
CA LEU A 3 2.88 -10.12 -25.61
C LEU A 3 1.39 -9.93 -25.29
N ILE A 4 0.85 -8.74 -25.57
CA ILE A 4 -0.56 -8.39 -25.34
C ILE A 4 -1.45 -9.18 -26.31
N GLU A 5 -1.05 -9.25 -27.57
CA GLU A 5 -1.71 -10.05 -28.61
C GLU A 5 -1.63 -11.57 -28.31
N LYS A 6 -0.59 -12.01 -27.58
CA LYS A 6 -0.41 -13.39 -27.14
C LYS A 6 -1.22 -13.72 -25.88
N LEU A 7 -1.43 -12.73 -25.00
CA LEU A 7 -2.30 -12.83 -23.81
C LEU A 7 -3.79 -12.75 -24.18
N GLU A 8 -4.14 -11.96 -25.19
CA GLU A 8 -5.49 -11.90 -25.77
C GLU A 8 -5.89 -13.21 -26.45
N LYS A 9 -4.93 -13.88 -27.12
CA LYS A 9 -5.09 -15.25 -27.64
C LYS A 9 -5.19 -16.33 -26.55
N MET A 10 -4.84 -16.02 -25.30
CA MET A 10 -4.88 -16.96 -24.17
C MET A 10 -6.22 -16.98 -23.43
N GLY A 11 -7.23 -16.25 -23.90
CA GLY A 11 -8.61 -16.42 -23.46
C GLY A 11 -8.89 -16.03 -22.00
N LEU A 12 -8.05 -15.20 -21.36
CA LEU A 12 -8.39 -14.66 -20.04
C LEU A 12 -9.44 -13.54 -20.20
N PRO A 13 -10.69 -13.72 -19.72
CA PRO A 13 -11.76 -12.73 -19.85
C PRO A 13 -11.45 -11.41 -19.11
N LEU A 14 -10.54 -11.43 -18.13
CA LEU A 14 -10.14 -10.27 -17.34
C LEU A 14 -9.50 -9.14 -18.19
N PHE A 15 -8.81 -9.47 -19.29
CA PHE A 15 -8.11 -8.47 -20.11
C PHE A 15 -8.97 -7.87 -21.22
N LYS A 16 -10.10 -8.51 -21.58
CA LYS A 16 -10.97 -8.06 -22.66
C LYS A 16 -11.87 -6.89 -22.23
N GLU A 17 -12.21 -6.81 -20.93
CA GLU A 17 -12.95 -5.70 -20.33
C GLU A 17 -12.05 -4.55 -19.84
N LEU A 18 -10.74 -4.79 -19.69
CA LEU A 18 -9.75 -3.76 -19.39
C LEU A 18 -9.43 -2.93 -20.65
N GLY A 19 -10.39 -2.11 -21.06
CA GLY A 19 -10.33 -1.27 -22.25
C GLY A 19 -9.07 -0.39 -22.30
N LYS A 20 -8.52 -0.24 -23.50
CA LYS A 20 -7.33 0.57 -23.83
C LYS A 20 -7.45 2.03 -23.37
N ASP A 21 -8.67 2.54 -23.25
CA ASP A 21 -8.98 3.90 -22.79
C ASP A 21 -9.04 4.02 -21.25
N MET A 22 -9.38 2.94 -20.54
CA MET A 22 -9.41 2.88 -19.05
C MET A 22 -8.01 2.92 -18.42
N LEU A 23 -7.02 2.55 -19.21
CA LEU A 23 -5.64 2.36 -18.78
C LEU A 23 -4.79 3.65 -18.89
N GLY A 24 -5.29 4.71 -19.55
CA GLY A 24 -4.70 6.06 -19.51
C GLY A 24 -3.22 6.15 -19.90
N PHE A 25 -2.69 5.18 -20.62
CA PHE A 25 -1.25 5.02 -20.81
C PHE A 25 -0.70 5.90 -21.94
N ASN A 26 0.34 6.67 -21.64
CA ASN A 26 1.20 7.28 -22.65
C ASN A 26 2.14 6.20 -23.24
N LYS A 27 2.22 6.09 -24.58
CA LYS A 27 2.75 4.93 -25.32
C LYS A 27 4.22 4.59 -25.01
N ASP A 28 5.05 5.57 -24.69
CA ASP A 28 6.46 5.34 -24.38
C ASP A 28 6.70 5.05 -22.89
N LYS A 29 5.82 5.56 -22.02
CA LYS A 29 5.88 5.35 -20.56
C LYS A 29 5.35 3.97 -20.16
N LEU A 30 4.41 3.40 -20.94
CA LEU A 30 3.97 2.01 -20.78
C LEU A 30 5.11 1.01 -21.03
N LYS A 31 6.00 1.29 -22.00
CA LYS A 31 7.11 0.39 -22.33
C LYS A 31 8.10 0.28 -21.18
N THR A 32 8.45 1.39 -20.53
CA THR A 32 9.40 1.39 -19.39
C THR A 32 8.83 0.66 -18.17
N THR A 33 7.55 0.86 -17.85
CA THR A 33 6.90 0.16 -16.72
C THR A 33 6.71 -1.32 -17.01
N LEU A 34 6.39 -1.71 -18.25
CA LEU A 34 6.27 -3.10 -18.66
C LEU A 34 7.62 -3.84 -18.61
N VAL A 35 8.73 -3.14 -18.84
CA VAL A 35 10.10 -3.69 -18.77
C VAL A 35 10.57 -3.88 -17.32
N LEU A 36 10.14 -3.05 -16.38
CA LEU A 36 10.50 -3.20 -14.96
C LEU A 36 9.56 -4.12 -14.15
N LEU A 37 8.33 -4.38 -14.61
CA LEU A 37 7.38 -5.28 -13.96
C LEU A 37 7.90 -6.71 -13.67
N PRO A 38 8.73 -7.36 -14.50
CA PRO A 38 9.27 -8.67 -14.17
C PRO A 38 10.36 -8.65 -13.08
N LEU A 39 10.96 -7.49 -12.77
CA LEU A 39 12.05 -7.37 -11.81
C LEU A 39 11.71 -7.88 -10.39
N PRO A 40 10.57 -7.51 -9.77
CA PRO A 40 10.18 -8.06 -8.46
C PRO A 40 9.90 -9.56 -8.52
N PHE A 41 9.35 -10.07 -9.63
CA PHE A 41 9.13 -11.51 -9.83
C PHE A 41 10.45 -12.28 -9.93
N ILE A 42 11.45 -11.74 -10.63
CA ILE A 42 12.79 -12.32 -10.73
C ILE A 42 13.47 -12.31 -9.36
N LEU A 43 13.35 -11.22 -8.60
CA LEU A 43 13.90 -11.12 -7.25
C LEU A 43 13.27 -12.13 -6.29
N ALA A 44 11.94 -12.29 -6.32
CA ALA A 44 11.23 -13.29 -5.51
C ALA A 44 11.60 -14.72 -5.92
N LEU A 45 11.77 -14.99 -7.21
CA LEU A 45 12.24 -16.28 -7.72
C LEU A 45 13.65 -16.61 -7.22
N ILE A 46 14.56 -15.62 -7.19
CA ILE A 46 15.92 -15.79 -6.67
C ILE A 46 15.89 -16.10 -5.17
N LEU A 47 15.09 -15.36 -4.39
CA LEU A 47 14.97 -15.61 -2.94
C LEU A 47 14.32 -16.97 -2.63
N PHE A 48 13.37 -17.40 -3.46
CA PHE A 48 12.76 -18.74 -3.40
C PHE A 48 13.78 -19.85 -3.67
N LEU A 49 14.65 -19.67 -4.68
CA LEU A 49 15.73 -20.63 -4.98
C LEU A 49 16.77 -20.73 -3.86
N LEU A 50 16.96 -19.67 -3.06
CA LEU A 50 17.87 -19.64 -1.92
C LEU A 50 17.30 -20.28 -0.63
N LYS A 51 16.10 -20.88 -0.67
CA LYS A 51 15.42 -21.51 0.48
C LYS A 51 15.33 -20.61 1.73
N ILE A 52 15.26 -19.30 1.53
CA ILE A 52 15.05 -18.33 2.61
C ILE A 52 13.61 -18.50 3.13
N GLN A 53 13.36 -18.21 4.42
CA GLN A 53 12.03 -18.30 5.02
C GLN A 53 10.97 -17.62 4.14
N SER A 54 9.88 -18.35 3.84
CA SER A 54 8.78 -17.94 2.94
C SER A 54 8.29 -16.51 3.19
N THR A 55 8.30 -16.10 4.46
CA THR A 55 7.80 -14.83 4.97
C THR A 55 8.65 -13.63 4.53
N THR A 56 9.97 -13.78 4.49
CA THR A 56 10.89 -12.74 3.97
C THR A 56 10.78 -12.57 2.47
N ILE A 57 10.49 -13.63 1.72
CA ILE A 57 10.33 -13.59 0.26
C ILE A 57 9.14 -12.71 -0.12
N VAL A 58 8.01 -12.90 0.56
CA VAL A 58 6.79 -12.15 0.26
C VAL A 58 6.93 -10.67 0.66
N ALA A 59 7.62 -10.38 1.78
CA ALA A 59 7.91 -9.00 2.18
C ALA A 59 8.82 -8.28 1.18
N VAL A 60 9.91 -8.92 0.74
CA VAL A 60 10.84 -8.33 -0.24
C VAL A 60 10.18 -8.18 -1.62
N PHE A 61 9.33 -9.13 -2.03
CA PHE A 61 8.53 -9.00 -3.25
C PHE A 61 7.62 -7.76 -3.22
N ALA A 62 6.92 -7.55 -2.11
CA ALA A 62 6.00 -6.43 -1.97
C ALA A 62 6.74 -5.08 -1.92
N ILE A 63 7.88 -5.01 -1.23
CA ILE A 63 8.75 -3.82 -1.21
C ILE A 63 9.32 -3.53 -2.60
N ALA A 64 9.79 -4.55 -3.32
CA ALA A 64 10.30 -4.40 -4.68
C ALA A 64 9.22 -3.94 -5.66
N LEU A 65 7.98 -4.44 -5.51
CA LEU A 65 6.83 -3.98 -6.29
C LEU A 65 6.56 -2.48 -6.05
N VAL A 66 6.55 -2.05 -4.78
CA VAL A 66 6.36 -0.64 -4.42
C VAL A 66 7.49 0.24 -4.98
N ALA A 67 8.74 -0.18 -4.88
CA ALA A 67 9.90 0.56 -5.36
C ALA A 67 9.88 0.76 -6.88
N VAL A 68 9.36 -0.20 -7.65
CA VAL A 68 9.20 -0.10 -9.11
C VAL A 68 8.06 0.86 -9.49
N LEU A 69 7.00 0.93 -8.69
CA LEU A 69 5.81 1.72 -9.00
C LEU A 69 5.95 3.20 -8.60
N MET A 70 6.76 3.51 -7.59
CA MET A 70 6.91 4.86 -7.03
C MET A 70 7.47 5.92 -8.03
N PRO A 71 8.53 5.65 -8.81
CA PRO A 71 9.05 6.62 -9.78
C PRO A 71 8.01 6.95 -10.87
N TYR A 72 7.23 5.95 -11.29
CA TYR A 72 6.21 6.11 -12.34
C TYR A 72 5.12 7.11 -11.93
N LEU A 73 4.70 7.07 -10.66
CA LEU A 73 3.69 7.97 -10.10
C LEU A 73 4.19 9.43 -10.03
N ALA A 74 5.46 9.64 -9.66
CA ALA A 74 6.04 10.98 -9.53
C ALA A 74 6.07 11.75 -10.87
N TYR A 75 6.40 11.08 -11.98
CA TYR A 75 6.48 11.74 -13.28
C TYR A 75 5.11 12.07 -13.90
N GLY A 76 4.07 11.28 -13.62
CA GLY A 76 2.71 11.56 -14.09
C GLY A 76 2.13 12.84 -13.48
N PHE A 77 2.49 13.13 -12.22
CA PHE A 77 1.98 14.27 -11.47
C PHE A 77 2.47 15.62 -12.03
N LEU A 78 3.71 15.68 -12.51
CA LEU A 78 4.32 16.92 -13.02
C LEU A 78 3.67 17.40 -14.33
N GLU A 79 3.35 16.48 -15.24
CA GLU A 79 2.76 16.79 -16.54
C GLU A 79 1.28 17.18 -16.42
N PHE A 80 0.55 16.54 -15.49
CA PHE A 80 -0.85 16.88 -15.20
C PHE A 80 -0.97 18.25 -14.54
N LYS A 81 -0.05 18.58 -13.62
CA LYS A 81 -0.04 19.85 -12.88
C LYS A 81 0.01 21.07 -13.79
N GLU A 82 0.82 21.05 -14.84
CA GLU A 82 0.92 22.20 -15.76
C GLU A 82 -0.40 22.45 -16.51
N ILE A 83 -1.07 21.38 -16.95
CA ILE A 83 -2.34 21.47 -17.68
C ILE A 83 -3.47 21.93 -16.76
N THR A 84 -3.60 21.35 -15.58
CA THR A 84 -4.60 21.76 -14.59
C THR A 84 -4.44 23.24 -14.20
N GLN A 85 -3.19 23.70 -14.02
CA GLN A 85 -2.92 25.12 -13.74
C GLN A 85 -3.25 26.05 -14.91
N ALA A 86 -3.12 25.57 -16.16
CA ALA A 86 -3.58 26.33 -17.33
C ALA A 86 -5.12 26.41 -17.38
N GLU A 87 -5.82 25.35 -17.01
CA GLU A 87 -7.29 25.30 -16.90
C GLU A 87 -7.84 26.17 -15.76
N GLU A 88 -7.05 26.46 -14.72
CA GLU A 88 -7.38 27.44 -13.66
C GLU A 88 -7.41 28.88 -14.16
N GLY A 89 -6.46 29.28 -14.98
CA GLY A 89 -6.43 30.64 -15.56
C GLY A 89 -7.41 30.85 -16.72
N TYR A 90 -7.92 29.77 -17.30
CA TYR A 90 -8.66 29.81 -18.57
C TYR A 90 -10.01 30.56 -18.55
N PRO A 91 -10.89 30.39 -17.54
CA PRO A 91 -12.12 31.17 -17.45
C PRO A 91 -11.86 32.67 -17.32
N GLY A 92 -10.82 33.05 -16.56
CA GLY A 92 -10.41 34.44 -16.40
C GLY A 92 -9.98 35.05 -17.74
N PHE A 93 -9.16 34.34 -18.50
CA PHE A 93 -8.76 34.76 -19.84
C PHE A 93 -9.96 34.97 -20.78
N LEU A 94 -10.89 34.00 -20.84
CA LEU A 94 -12.08 34.13 -21.69
C LEU A 94 -12.96 35.30 -21.27
N ARG A 95 -13.13 35.53 -19.97
CA ARG A 95 -13.94 36.63 -19.44
C ARG A 95 -13.32 37.99 -19.77
N ASP A 96 -12.02 38.15 -19.57
CA ASP A 96 -11.34 39.43 -19.85
C ASP A 96 -11.31 39.70 -21.37
N LEU A 97 -11.13 38.66 -22.18
CA LEU A 97 -11.21 38.76 -23.64
C LEU A 97 -12.63 39.12 -24.10
N ALA A 98 -13.65 38.48 -23.51
CA ALA A 98 -15.06 38.80 -23.76
C ALA A 98 -15.38 40.25 -23.43
N GLN A 99 -14.92 40.74 -22.26
CA GLN A 99 -15.15 42.10 -21.80
C GLN A 99 -14.47 43.14 -22.72
N ALA A 100 -13.22 42.88 -23.12
CA ALA A 100 -12.51 43.75 -24.06
C ALA A 100 -13.22 43.83 -25.41
N ILE A 101 -13.62 42.70 -26.00
CA ILE A 101 -14.36 42.68 -27.27
C ILE A 101 -15.73 43.34 -27.14
N SER A 102 -16.44 43.10 -26.04
CA SER A 102 -17.76 43.70 -25.78
C SER A 102 -17.69 45.22 -25.57
N SER A 103 -16.53 45.74 -25.13
CA SER A 103 -16.26 47.18 -25.04
C SER A 103 -15.96 47.87 -26.38
N GLY A 104 -15.96 47.11 -27.48
CA GLY A 104 -15.71 47.62 -28.83
C GLY A 104 -14.24 47.52 -29.29
N MET A 105 -13.35 46.88 -28.51
CA MET A 105 -11.99 46.63 -28.96
C MET A 105 -11.97 45.61 -30.11
N THR A 106 -11.07 45.82 -31.08
CA THR A 106 -10.78 44.79 -32.10
C THR A 106 -10.09 43.58 -31.46
N ILE A 107 -10.19 42.40 -32.09
CA ILE A 107 -9.56 41.16 -31.57
C ILE A 107 -8.06 41.33 -31.25
N PRO A 108 -7.23 41.96 -32.11
CA PRO A 108 -5.82 42.21 -31.79
C PRO A 108 -5.64 43.12 -30.56
N GLN A 109 -6.43 44.18 -30.41
CA GLN A 109 -6.37 45.09 -29.25
C GLN A 109 -6.83 44.40 -27.96
N ALA A 110 -7.86 43.58 -28.04
CA ALA A 110 -8.36 42.80 -26.92
C ALA A 110 -7.33 41.75 -26.46
N LEU A 111 -6.66 41.08 -27.39
CA LEU A 111 -5.56 40.15 -27.09
C LEU A 111 -4.35 40.86 -26.49
N GLN A 112 -3.99 42.04 -26.99
CA GLN A 112 -2.91 42.83 -26.42
C GLN A 112 -3.20 43.23 -24.97
N THR A 113 -4.43 43.66 -24.69
CA THR A 113 -4.86 44.05 -23.34
C THR A 113 -4.86 42.85 -22.38
N THR A 114 -5.39 41.71 -22.82
CA THR A 114 -5.45 40.49 -22.00
C THR A 114 -4.09 39.81 -21.82
N ALA A 115 -3.16 39.93 -22.76
CA ALA A 115 -1.82 39.34 -22.65
C ALA A 115 -0.96 39.93 -21.51
N HIS A 116 -1.29 41.13 -21.02
CA HIS A 116 -0.64 41.74 -19.87
C HIS A 116 -1.24 41.31 -18.52
N ALA A 117 -2.40 40.65 -18.52
CA ALA A 117 -3.03 40.13 -17.33
C ALA A 117 -2.35 38.83 -16.84
N ARG A 118 -2.58 38.47 -15.56
CA ARG A 118 -1.98 37.30 -14.92
C ARG A 118 -2.97 36.15 -14.82
N TYR A 119 -2.75 35.10 -15.63
CA TYR A 119 -3.54 33.87 -15.66
C TYR A 119 -2.74 32.64 -15.17
N GLY A 120 -1.75 32.85 -14.30
CA GLY A 120 -0.86 31.78 -13.84
C GLY A 120 -0.05 31.17 -14.99
N VAL A 121 -0.03 29.84 -15.08
CA VAL A 121 0.69 29.10 -16.13
C VAL A 121 0.15 29.41 -17.52
N LEU A 122 -1.13 29.78 -17.65
CA LEU A 122 -1.75 30.11 -18.94
C LEU A 122 -1.16 31.38 -19.57
N THR A 123 -0.64 32.31 -18.75
CA THR A 123 -0.11 33.61 -19.19
C THR A 123 0.91 33.47 -20.31
N LYS A 124 1.82 32.48 -20.22
CA LYS A 124 2.85 32.26 -21.26
C LYS A 124 2.27 31.84 -22.60
N TYR A 125 1.13 31.15 -22.60
CA TYR A 125 0.43 30.71 -23.81
C TYR A 125 -0.39 31.86 -24.42
N VAL A 126 -1.02 32.70 -23.59
CA VAL A 126 -1.75 33.90 -24.02
C VAL A 126 -0.80 34.93 -24.62
N GLN A 127 0.38 35.14 -24.02
CA GLN A 127 1.41 36.02 -24.59
C GLN A 127 1.89 35.54 -25.97
N LYS A 128 2.07 34.22 -26.15
CA LYS A 128 2.40 33.66 -27.47
C LYS A 128 1.28 33.89 -28.49
N LEU A 129 0.02 33.71 -28.08
CA LEU A 129 -1.14 33.99 -28.92
C LEU A 129 -1.16 35.46 -29.37
N ASN A 130 -0.96 36.40 -28.44
CA ASN A 130 -0.84 37.82 -28.78
C ASN A 130 0.29 38.07 -29.77
N ASN A 131 1.50 37.54 -29.52
CA ASN A 131 2.64 37.75 -30.41
C ASN A 131 2.37 37.25 -31.84
N TRP A 132 1.69 36.12 -32.01
CA TRP A 132 1.31 35.63 -33.34
C TRP A 132 0.36 36.59 -34.06
N VAL A 133 -0.66 37.08 -33.36
CA VAL A 133 -1.64 38.02 -33.93
C VAL A 133 -1.00 39.39 -34.20
N SER A 134 -0.13 39.89 -33.32
CA SER A 134 0.59 41.17 -33.49
C SER A 134 1.54 41.17 -34.68
N ILE A 135 2.09 40.01 -35.07
CA ILE A 135 2.98 39.86 -36.24
C ILE A 135 2.16 39.65 -37.53
N GLY A 136 0.82 39.68 -37.47
CA GLY A 136 -0.06 39.64 -38.64
C GLY A 136 -0.56 38.25 -39.03
N ILE A 137 -0.37 37.23 -38.17
CA ILE A 137 -1.00 35.92 -38.40
C ILE A 137 -2.51 36.06 -38.19
N PRO A 138 -3.36 35.57 -39.13
CA PRO A 138 -4.82 35.60 -38.95
C PRO A 138 -5.26 34.93 -37.65
N PHE A 139 -6.24 35.53 -36.96
CA PHE A 139 -6.75 35.03 -35.68
C PHE A 139 -7.12 33.53 -35.72
N PRO A 140 -7.81 33.00 -36.74
CA PRO A 140 -8.13 31.57 -36.83
C PRO A 140 -6.90 30.65 -36.74
N ASP A 141 -5.81 31.02 -37.41
CA ASP A 141 -4.58 30.22 -37.44
C ASP A 141 -3.79 30.36 -36.14
N ALA A 142 -3.72 31.58 -35.58
CA ALA A 142 -3.10 31.83 -34.28
C ALA A 142 -3.83 31.09 -33.15
N TRP A 143 -5.17 31.08 -33.18
CA TRP A 143 -6.01 30.38 -32.22
C TRP A 143 -5.87 28.86 -32.33
N ARG A 144 -5.73 28.32 -33.55
CA ARG A 144 -5.44 26.89 -33.77
C ARG A 144 -4.08 26.49 -33.21
N LYS A 145 -3.04 27.33 -33.38
CA LYS A 145 -1.72 27.13 -32.74
C LYS A 145 -1.78 27.18 -31.22
N PHE A 146 -2.55 28.12 -30.67
CA PHE A 146 -2.81 28.21 -29.23
C PHE A 146 -3.50 26.95 -28.69
N THR A 147 -4.49 26.45 -29.42
CA THR A 147 -5.19 25.20 -29.10
C THR A 147 -4.25 23.99 -29.15
N GLY A 148 -3.38 23.91 -30.16
CA GLY A 148 -2.38 22.83 -30.26
C GLY A 148 -1.36 22.84 -29.12
N ALA A 149 -0.98 24.02 -28.62
CA ALA A 149 -0.09 24.13 -27.47
C ALA A 149 -0.70 23.62 -26.15
N LEU A 150 -2.04 23.58 -26.07
CA LEU A 150 -2.81 23.15 -24.90
C LEU A 150 -3.65 21.88 -25.19
N GLU A 151 -3.29 21.10 -26.21
CA GLU A 151 -4.10 19.99 -26.71
C GLU A 151 -4.39 18.90 -25.66
N LYS A 152 -3.55 18.79 -24.63
CA LYS A 152 -3.72 17.82 -23.54
C LYS A 152 -4.95 18.10 -22.67
N SER A 153 -5.46 19.33 -22.65
CA SER A 153 -6.72 19.68 -21.98
C SER A 153 -7.89 19.46 -22.95
N SER A 154 -8.73 18.47 -22.65
CA SER A 154 -9.97 18.21 -23.40
C SER A 154 -10.94 19.39 -23.29
N MET A 155 -11.00 20.03 -22.12
CA MET A 155 -11.84 21.20 -21.86
C MET A 155 -11.43 22.40 -22.72
N ILE A 156 -10.16 22.81 -22.68
CA ILE A 156 -9.66 23.96 -23.46
C ILE A 156 -9.80 23.68 -24.95
N LYS A 157 -9.47 22.47 -25.42
CA LYS A 157 -9.61 22.08 -26.83
C LYS A 157 -11.05 22.23 -27.33
N ARG A 158 -12.04 21.77 -26.54
CA ARG A 158 -13.47 21.86 -26.90
C ARG A 158 -13.94 23.32 -26.92
N ILE A 159 -13.62 24.10 -25.90
CA ILE A 159 -14.04 25.51 -25.81
C ILE A 159 -13.38 26.33 -26.94
N ASN A 160 -12.09 26.13 -27.20
CA ASN A 160 -11.39 26.80 -28.30
C ASN A 160 -12.01 26.48 -29.66
N GLY A 161 -12.51 25.26 -29.88
CA GLY A 161 -13.25 24.88 -31.09
C GLY A 161 -14.51 25.72 -31.28
N ILE A 162 -15.30 25.89 -30.22
CA ILE A 162 -16.51 26.72 -30.25
C ILE A 162 -16.18 28.20 -30.52
N VAL A 163 -15.11 28.72 -29.89
CA VAL A 163 -14.65 30.09 -30.15
C VAL A 163 -14.26 30.29 -31.62
N LEU A 164 -13.57 29.31 -32.21
CA LEU A 164 -13.15 29.38 -33.61
C LEU A 164 -14.36 29.33 -34.56
N GLU A 165 -15.32 28.45 -34.30
CA GLU A 165 -16.55 28.36 -35.10
C GLU A 165 -17.39 29.64 -35.00
N ALA A 166 -17.52 30.20 -33.80
CA ALA A 166 -18.22 31.47 -33.59
C ALA A 166 -17.55 32.64 -34.33
N PHE A 167 -16.21 32.66 -34.38
CA PHE A 167 -15.45 33.66 -35.13
C PHE A 167 -15.72 33.55 -36.63
N VAL A 168 -15.66 32.34 -37.18
CA VAL A 168 -15.90 32.10 -38.61
C VAL A 168 -17.36 32.39 -38.99
N ALA A 169 -18.30 32.11 -38.11
CA ALA A 169 -19.72 32.41 -38.31
C ALA A 169 -20.04 33.91 -38.23
N GLY A 170 -19.11 34.76 -37.77
CA GLY A 170 -19.29 36.21 -37.68
C GLY A 170 -20.28 36.65 -36.60
N GLY A 171 -20.48 35.82 -35.56
CA GLY A 171 -21.41 36.11 -34.47
C GLY A 171 -20.88 37.16 -33.47
N GLN A 172 -21.68 37.46 -32.44
CA GLN A 172 -21.29 38.34 -31.34
C GLN A 172 -20.24 37.68 -30.43
N MET A 173 -18.96 37.78 -30.80
CA MET A 173 -17.84 37.13 -30.10
C MET A 173 -17.80 37.44 -28.59
N GLY A 174 -18.11 38.68 -28.19
CA GLY A 174 -18.16 39.07 -26.78
C GLY A 174 -19.20 38.27 -25.97
N ALA A 175 -20.41 38.12 -26.51
CA ALA A 175 -21.47 37.34 -25.88
C ALA A 175 -21.11 35.84 -25.82
N VAL A 176 -20.56 35.30 -26.92
CA VAL A 176 -20.15 33.88 -26.98
C VAL A 176 -19.03 33.58 -25.97
N LEU A 177 -17.98 34.40 -25.92
CA LEU A 177 -16.87 34.23 -24.97
C LEU A 177 -17.33 34.38 -23.52
N SER A 178 -18.25 35.30 -23.23
CA SER A 178 -18.82 35.49 -21.89
C SER A 178 -19.64 34.27 -21.43
N SER A 179 -20.47 33.74 -22.34
CA SER A 179 -21.22 32.50 -22.09
C SER A 179 -20.26 31.33 -21.82
N LEU A 180 -19.26 31.15 -22.68
CA LEU A 180 -18.27 30.08 -22.53
C LEU A 180 -17.44 30.22 -21.25
N ALA A 181 -17.09 31.44 -20.85
CA ALA A 181 -16.39 31.67 -19.58
C ALA A 181 -17.24 31.21 -18.39
N THR A 182 -18.54 31.51 -18.42
CA THR A 182 -19.50 31.07 -17.40
C THR A 182 -19.67 29.55 -17.40
N ASP A 183 -19.78 28.94 -18.58
CA ASP A 183 -19.89 27.49 -18.74
C ASP A 183 -18.64 26.76 -18.23
N VAL A 184 -17.44 27.31 -18.47
CA VAL A 184 -16.19 26.74 -17.94
C VAL A 184 -16.18 26.81 -16.41
N ILE A 185 -16.59 27.93 -15.80
CA ILE A 185 -16.69 28.04 -14.33
C ILE A 185 -17.65 26.98 -13.78
N LEU A 186 -18.80 26.79 -14.42
CA LEU A 186 -19.77 25.77 -14.04
C LEU A 186 -19.19 24.35 -14.18
N LEU A 187 -18.53 24.04 -15.30
CA LEU A 187 -17.87 22.75 -15.53
C LEU A 187 -16.84 22.44 -14.44
N LYS A 188 -16.01 23.43 -14.07
CA LYS A 188 -15.02 23.27 -13.01
C LYS A 188 -15.66 23.02 -11.65
N ARG A 189 -16.75 23.73 -11.32
CA ARG A 189 -17.52 23.47 -10.10
C ARG A 189 -18.07 22.04 -10.08
N ILE A 190 -18.62 21.55 -11.20
CA ILE A 190 -19.09 20.16 -11.31
C ILE A 190 -17.93 19.17 -11.09
N GLU A 191 -16.76 19.44 -11.65
CA GLU A 191 -15.58 18.58 -11.47
C GLU A 191 -15.08 18.56 -10.03
N GLU A 192 -15.08 19.71 -9.35
CA GLU A 192 -14.76 19.83 -7.93
C GLU A 192 -15.75 19.07 -7.05
N ASP A 193 -17.06 19.20 -7.32
CA ASP A 193 -18.12 18.47 -6.61
C ASP A 193 -17.97 16.96 -6.81
N LYS A 194 -17.70 16.52 -8.04
CA LYS A 194 -17.40 15.10 -8.35
C LYS A 194 -16.19 14.60 -7.58
N LYS A 195 -15.10 15.37 -7.58
CA LYS A 195 -13.86 15.01 -6.88
C LYS A 195 -14.08 14.88 -5.37
N SER A 196 -14.85 15.79 -4.78
CA SER A 196 -15.22 15.75 -3.36
C SER A 196 -16.03 14.50 -3.03
N ALA A 197 -17.08 14.21 -3.82
CA ALA A 197 -17.89 13.00 -3.65
C ALA A 197 -17.07 11.70 -3.82
N ALA A 198 -16.15 11.67 -4.78
CA ALA A 198 -15.25 10.54 -4.99
C ALA A 198 -14.28 10.35 -3.83
N GLN A 199 -13.72 11.44 -3.27
CA GLN A 199 -12.85 11.39 -2.11
C GLN A 199 -13.54 10.77 -0.88
N GLN A 200 -14.82 11.06 -0.67
CA GLN A 200 -15.60 10.43 0.40
C GLN A 200 -15.66 8.90 0.25
N HIS A 201 -15.86 8.39 -0.97
CA HIS A 201 -15.87 6.96 -1.24
C HIS A 201 -14.49 6.31 -1.06
N VAL A 202 -13.42 7.01 -1.43
CA VAL A 202 -12.05 6.55 -1.17
C VAL A 202 -11.83 6.35 0.34
N ILE A 203 -12.26 7.29 1.18
CA ILE A 203 -12.12 7.17 2.64
C ILE A 203 -12.83 5.91 3.16
N VAL A 204 -14.05 5.61 2.67
CA VAL A 204 -14.78 4.39 3.04
C VAL A 204 -13.99 3.13 2.68
N MET A 205 -13.35 3.08 1.51
CA MET A 205 -12.52 1.94 1.11
C MET A 205 -11.33 1.72 2.06
N TYR A 206 -10.70 2.80 2.52
CA TYR A 206 -9.64 2.70 3.54
C TYR A 206 -10.18 2.15 4.87
N ILE A 207 -11.36 2.59 5.30
CA ILE A 207 -11.99 2.08 6.54
C ILE A 207 -12.24 0.57 6.43
N ILE A 208 -12.79 0.09 5.32
CA ILE A 208 -13.04 -1.36 5.12
C ILE A 208 -11.72 -2.15 5.16
N PHE A 209 -10.67 -1.62 4.56
CA PHE A 209 -9.34 -2.24 4.62
C PHE A 209 -8.78 -2.31 6.04
N PHE A 210 -8.89 -1.25 6.83
CA PHE A 210 -8.45 -1.27 8.24
C PHE A 210 -9.29 -2.23 9.09
N ILE A 211 -10.60 -2.29 8.87
CA ILE A 211 -11.46 -3.26 9.55
C ILE A 211 -11.01 -4.69 9.22
N PHE A 212 -10.70 -4.98 7.95
CA PHE A 212 -10.19 -6.29 7.56
C PHE A 212 -8.86 -6.64 8.23
N LEU A 213 -7.90 -5.70 8.28
CA LEU A 213 -6.65 -5.89 9.02
C LEU A 213 -6.90 -6.15 10.51
N GLY A 214 -7.85 -5.42 11.11
CA GLY A 214 -8.28 -5.62 12.50
C GLY A 214 -8.89 -7.01 12.72
N ILE A 215 -9.73 -7.49 11.81
CA ILE A 215 -10.31 -8.83 11.85
C ILE A 215 -9.22 -9.89 11.76
N ILE A 216 -8.25 -9.76 10.84
CA ILE A 216 -7.11 -10.70 10.74
C ILE A 216 -6.31 -10.70 12.04
N ALA A 217 -6.00 -9.53 12.60
CA ALA A 217 -5.25 -9.44 13.85
C ALA A 217 -6.00 -10.09 15.03
N GLY A 218 -7.32 -9.85 15.13
CA GLY A 218 -8.17 -10.50 16.12
C GLY A 218 -8.26 -12.01 15.92
N LEU A 219 -8.44 -12.44 14.67
CA LEU A 219 -8.46 -13.85 14.31
C LEU A 219 -7.14 -14.51 14.65
N TYR A 220 -5.99 -13.89 14.36
CA TYR A 220 -4.68 -14.41 14.71
C TYR A 220 -4.53 -14.64 16.23
N LYS A 221 -4.96 -13.66 17.05
CA LYS A 221 -4.92 -13.75 18.51
C LYS A 221 -5.80 -14.85 19.08
N ILE A 222 -6.93 -15.16 18.44
CA ILE A 222 -7.90 -16.16 18.90
C ILE A 222 -7.59 -17.55 18.33
N LEU A 223 -7.20 -17.62 17.05
CA LEU A 223 -7.01 -18.85 16.29
C LEU A 223 -5.79 -19.64 16.76
N ILE A 224 -4.66 -18.98 17.04
CA ILE A 224 -3.43 -19.67 17.51
C ILE A 224 -3.69 -20.48 18.79
N PRO A 225 -4.26 -19.91 19.87
CA PRO A 225 -4.58 -20.67 21.07
C PRO A 225 -5.52 -21.84 20.82
N ILE A 226 -6.52 -21.68 19.95
CA ILE A 226 -7.49 -22.74 19.66
C ILE A 226 -6.86 -23.89 18.86
N LEU A 227 -6.08 -23.58 17.83
CA LEU A 227 -5.34 -24.58 17.04
C LEU A 227 -4.35 -25.37 17.90
N TYR A 228 -3.76 -24.72 18.89
CA TYR A 228 -2.89 -25.33 19.88
C TYR A 228 -3.65 -26.32 20.78
N ILE A 229 -4.78 -25.91 21.34
CA ILE A 229 -5.61 -26.75 22.23
C ILE A 229 -6.19 -27.95 21.48
N GLN A 230 -6.54 -27.79 20.19
CA GLN A 230 -7.27 -28.81 19.43
C GLN A 230 -6.41 -29.75 18.57
N LYS A 231 -5.07 -29.75 18.71
CA LYS A 231 -4.15 -30.54 17.87
C LYS A 231 -4.59 -30.59 16.40
N ILE A 232 -4.73 -29.43 15.75
CA ILE A 232 -4.83 -29.17 14.30
C ILE A 232 -5.94 -29.91 13.48
N GLY A 233 -6.41 -31.10 13.85
CA GLY A 233 -7.31 -31.94 13.07
C GLY A 233 -8.81 -31.66 13.26
N ALA A 234 -9.20 -30.85 14.25
CA ALA A 234 -10.60 -30.55 14.53
C ALA A 234 -11.10 -29.21 13.96
N PHE A 235 -10.20 -28.29 13.59
CA PHE A 235 -10.57 -26.89 13.31
C PHE A 235 -10.81 -26.55 11.82
N SER A 236 -10.76 -27.53 10.93
CA SER A 236 -11.07 -27.29 9.53
C SER A 236 -11.67 -28.56 8.96
N GLY A 237 -12.88 -28.50 8.39
CA GLY A 237 -13.51 -29.62 7.66
C GLY A 237 -12.74 -30.05 6.39
N ILE A 238 -11.44 -29.80 6.35
CA ILE A 238 -10.47 -30.23 5.36
C ILE A 238 -9.81 -31.47 5.96
N SER A 239 -10.31 -32.65 5.57
CA SER A 239 -9.65 -33.93 5.85
C SER A 239 -8.33 -33.98 5.08
N LEU A 240 -7.25 -33.59 5.74
CA LEU A 240 -5.90 -33.76 5.21
C LEU A 240 -5.46 -35.21 5.33
N ARG A 241 -4.65 -35.64 4.36
CA ARG A 241 -4.04 -36.97 4.32
C ARG A 241 -3.25 -37.19 5.62
N PRO A 242 -3.27 -38.40 6.20
CA PRO A 242 -2.52 -38.68 7.41
C PRO A 242 -1.02 -38.43 7.16
N GLY A 243 -0.45 -37.41 7.81
CA GLY A 243 0.98 -37.08 7.76
C GLY A 243 1.36 -35.60 7.52
N GLU A 244 0.42 -34.73 7.11
CA GLU A 244 0.68 -33.28 7.01
C GLU A 244 -0.03 -32.53 8.14
N GLU A 245 0.74 -32.06 9.12
CA GLU A 245 0.26 -31.15 10.16
C GLU A 245 0.18 -29.73 9.59
N LEU A 246 -1.02 -29.11 9.60
CA LEU A 246 -1.15 -27.68 9.27
C LEU A 246 -0.42 -26.85 10.33
N SER A 247 0.73 -26.31 9.98
CA SER A 247 1.48 -25.42 10.85
C SER A 247 0.82 -24.03 10.94
N ILE A 248 1.03 -23.36 12.07
CA ILE A 248 0.62 -21.95 12.28
C ILE A 248 1.19 -21.04 11.19
N ASP A 249 2.36 -21.37 10.65
CA ASP A 249 3.02 -20.65 9.55
C ASP A 249 2.21 -20.69 8.24
N TYR A 250 1.46 -21.76 7.98
CA TYR A 250 0.55 -21.81 6.83
C TYR A 250 -0.52 -20.73 6.93
N PHE A 251 -1.17 -20.60 8.08
CA PHE A 251 -2.21 -19.58 8.30
C PHE A 251 -1.63 -18.16 8.29
N LYS A 252 -0.45 -17.94 8.88
CA LYS A 252 0.28 -16.64 8.79
C LYS A 252 0.49 -16.23 7.33
N ASN A 253 0.99 -17.15 6.50
CA ASN A 253 1.23 -16.90 5.08
C ASN A 253 -0.08 -16.69 4.30
N LEU A 254 -1.11 -17.46 4.59
CA LEU A 254 -2.43 -17.35 3.95
C LEU A 254 -3.05 -15.97 4.23
N PHE A 255 -3.11 -15.55 5.49
CA PHE A 255 -3.66 -14.25 5.86
C PHE A 255 -2.84 -13.10 5.25
N PHE A 256 -1.52 -13.25 5.18
CA PHE A 256 -0.67 -12.26 4.54
C PHE A 256 -0.94 -12.14 3.05
N ALA A 257 -1.06 -13.27 2.33
CA ALA A 257 -1.41 -13.28 0.92
C ALA A 257 -2.79 -12.64 0.66
N MET A 258 -3.79 -12.95 1.50
CA MET A 258 -5.12 -12.34 1.41
C MET A 258 -5.06 -10.81 1.60
N ALA A 259 -4.29 -10.32 2.58
CA ALA A 259 -4.13 -8.89 2.82
C ALA A 259 -3.43 -8.16 1.66
N LEU A 260 -2.45 -8.81 1.02
CA LEU A 260 -1.78 -8.27 -0.17
C LEU A 260 -2.72 -8.21 -1.38
N ILE A 261 -3.49 -9.27 -1.63
CA ILE A 261 -4.48 -9.29 -2.72
C ILE A 261 -5.54 -8.22 -2.47
N GLN A 262 -6.06 -8.12 -1.25
CA GLN A 262 -7.08 -7.12 -0.92
C GLN A 262 -6.56 -5.69 -1.04
N SER A 263 -5.36 -5.39 -0.53
CA SER A 263 -4.76 -4.05 -0.66
C SER A 263 -4.51 -3.67 -2.12
N ALA A 264 -4.11 -4.61 -2.97
CA ALA A 264 -3.97 -4.40 -4.41
C ALA A 264 -5.33 -4.11 -5.08
N CYS A 265 -6.35 -4.94 -4.84
CA CYS A 265 -7.66 -4.76 -5.44
C CYS A 265 -8.35 -3.46 -4.96
N MET A 266 -8.38 -3.22 -3.65
CA MET A 266 -9.00 -2.02 -3.08
C MET A 266 -8.27 -0.74 -3.49
N GLY A 267 -6.94 -0.77 -3.58
CA GLY A 267 -6.17 0.38 -4.05
C GLY A 267 -6.50 0.75 -5.50
N LEU A 268 -6.61 -0.26 -6.38
CA LEU A 268 -7.01 -0.02 -7.79
C LEU A 268 -8.42 0.55 -7.89
N ILE A 269 -9.38 -0.04 -7.16
CA ILE A 269 -10.77 0.42 -7.12
C ILE A 269 -10.85 1.85 -6.59
N ALA A 270 -10.13 2.17 -5.51
CA ALA A 270 -10.11 3.51 -4.93
C ALA A 270 -9.67 4.58 -5.94
N GLY A 271 -8.63 4.31 -6.75
CA GLY A 271 -8.22 5.27 -7.77
C GLY A 271 -9.14 5.34 -8.99
N GLN A 272 -9.74 4.22 -9.40
CA GLN A 272 -10.76 4.24 -10.46
C GLN A 272 -11.96 5.11 -10.05
N ILE A 273 -12.37 5.06 -8.78
CA ILE A 273 -13.42 5.94 -8.25
C ILE A 273 -12.94 7.39 -8.18
N SER A 274 -11.69 7.64 -7.79
CA SER A 274 -11.17 9.00 -7.57
C SER A 274 -10.88 9.80 -8.85
N GLU A 275 -10.30 9.17 -9.87
CA GLU A 275 -9.78 9.87 -11.06
C GLU A 275 -10.28 9.25 -12.39
N GLU A 276 -11.30 8.39 -12.32
CA GLU A 276 -11.90 7.66 -13.46
C GLU A 276 -10.88 6.79 -14.24
N LYS A 277 -9.67 6.61 -13.71
CA LYS A 277 -8.56 5.87 -14.34
C LYS A 277 -8.00 4.84 -13.38
N LEU A 278 -7.77 3.62 -13.87
CA LEU A 278 -7.15 2.55 -13.08
C LEU A 278 -5.73 2.91 -12.63
N ILE A 279 -5.00 3.67 -13.47
CA ILE A 279 -3.61 4.06 -13.18
C ILE A 279 -3.50 4.94 -11.93
N ALA A 280 -4.53 5.72 -11.63
CA ALA A 280 -4.60 6.55 -10.45
C ALA A 280 -4.67 5.73 -9.16
N GLY A 281 -5.15 4.48 -9.24
CA GLY A 281 -5.25 3.57 -8.10
C GLY A 281 -3.91 3.08 -7.60
N LEU A 282 -2.88 3.16 -8.43
CA LEU A 282 -1.55 2.68 -8.11
C LEU A 282 -0.96 3.37 -6.87
N LYS A 283 -1.27 4.67 -6.65
CA LYS A 283 -0.86 5.39 -5.43
C LYS A 283 -1.52 4.81 -4.18
N HIS A 284 -2.78 4.41 -4.28
CA HIS A 284 -3.52 3.81 -3.17
C HIS A 284 -3.06 2.38 -2.91
N VAL A 285 -2.78 1.60 -3.96
CA VAL A 285 -2.20 0.25 -3.87
C VAL A 285 -0.91 0.26 -3.07
N VAL A 286 0.02 1.16 -3.42
CA VAL A 286 1.31 1.29 -2.73
C VAL A 286 1.12 1.59 -1.24
N VAL A 287 0.24 2.55 -0.91
CA VAL A 287 -0.04 2.93 0.48
C VAL A 287 -0.66 1.77 1.26
N MET A 288 -1.66 1.09 0.70
CA MET A 288 -2.36 0.00 1.38
C MET A 288 -1.48 -1.23 1.56
N ILE A 289 -0.65 -1.58 0.57
CA ILE A 289 0.34 -2.66 0.69
C ILE A 289 1.36 -2.34 1.79
N ALA A 290 1.87 -1.10 1.84
CA ALA A 290 2.82 -0.69 2.87
C ALA A 290 2.22 -0.83 4.28
N ILE A 291 0.97 -0.41 4.47
CA ILE A 291 0.23 -0.55 5.73
C ILE A 291 0.02 -2.03 6.08
N ALA A 292 -0.35 -2.87 5.11
CA ALA A 292 -0.51 -4.31 5.33
C ALA A 292 0.80 -4.94 5.81
N ILE A 293 1.92 -4.67 5.13
CA ILE A 293 3.24 -5.19 5.52
C ILE A 293 3.61 -4.74 6.94
N PHE A 294 3.46 -3.44 7.22
CA PHE A 294 3.78 -2.87 8.52
C PHE A 294 2.97 -3.50 9.65
N THR A 295 1.66 -3.70 9.41
CA THR A 295 0.74 -4.32 10.37
C THR A 295 1.14 -5.77 10.65
N PHE A 296 1.41 -6.55 9.61
CA PHE A 296 1.83 -7.95 9.76
C PHE A 296 3.18 -8.07 10.47
N PHE A 297 4.17 -7.26 10.09
CA PHE A 297 5.50 -7.25 10.72
C PHE A 297 5.42 -6.93 12.22
N THR A 298 4.58 -5.97 12.60
CA THR A 298 4.48 -5.51 14.00
C THR A 298 3.62 -6.43 14.87
N LEU A 299 2.48 -6.92 14.37
CA LEU A 299 1.49 -7.64 15.20
C LEU A 299 1.60 -9.16 15.15
N ILE A 300 2.05 -9.73 14.03
CA ILE A 300 1.95 -11.16 13.73
C ILE A 300 3.32 -11.85 13.79
N TYR A 301 4.39 -11.13 13.40
CA TYR A 301 5.75 -11.66 13.36
C TYR A 301 6.64 -11.54 14.61
N PRO A 302 6.31 -10.86 15.74
CA PRO A 302 7.18 -10.97 16.89
C PRO A 302 7.17 -12.42 17.41
N ALA A 303 8.25 -13.14 17.14
CA ALA A 303 8.51 -14.47 17.64
C ALA A 303 8.94 -14.35 19.10
N SER A 304 7.99 -14.43 20.04
CA SER A 304 8.32 -14.52 21.46
C SER A 304 8.66 -15.97 21.80
N LEU A 305 9.84 -16.20 22.37
CA LEU A 305 10.15 -17.43 23.09
C LEU A 305 9.22 -17.50 24.31
N ALA A 306 8.42 -18.56 24.42
CA ALA A 306 7.58 -18.82 25.58
C ALA A 306 8.26 -19.89 26.44
N LEU A 307 8.73 -19.50 27.63
CA LEU A 307 9.26 -20.40 28.64
C LEU A 307 8.18 -20.73 29.68
N GLU A 308 7.64 -21.95 29.62
CA GLU A 308 6.79 -22.49 30.69
C GLU A 308 7.64 -23.31 31.66
N VAL A 309 7.47 -23.08 32.96
CA VAL A 309 8.23 -23.74 34.03
C VAL A 309 7.25 -24.19 35.10
N HIS A 310 7.40 -25.45 35.50
CA HIS A 310 6.74 -26.07 36.63
C HIS A 310 7.80 -26.56 37.63
N VAL A 311 7.62 -26.21 38.89
CA VAL A 311 8.50 -26.65 39.99
C VAL A 311 7.69 -27.52 40.94
N PHE A 312 8.19 -28.72 41.24
CA PHE A 312 7.52 -29.67 42.12
C PHE A 312 8.53 -30.34 43.07
N PRO A 313 8.23 -30.48 44.37
CA PRO A 313 7.06 -29.95 45.09
C PRO A 313 7.20 -28.44 45.40
N GLU A 314 6.08 -27.72 45.52
CA GLU A 314 6.05 -26.27 45.83
C GLU A 314 6.55 -25.95 47.26
N THR A 315 6.45 -26.93 48.17
CA THR A 315 6.94 -26.86 49.56
C THR A 315 7.82 -28.08 49.88
N PRO A 316 9.09 -28.09 49.44
CA PRO A 316 10.00 -29.19 49.73
C PRO A 316 10.37 -29.21 51.22
N GLY A 317 10.48 -30.40 51.79
CA GLY A 317 11.12 -30.61 53.09
C GLY A 317 12.65 -30.46 53.01
N ILE A 318 13.29 -30.32 54.16
CA ILE A 318 14.75 -30.17 54.27
C ILE A 318 15.47 -31.32 53.54
N GLY A 319 16.31 -30.98 52.56
CA GLY A 319 17.08 -31.95 51.78
C GLY A 319 16.29 -32.76 50.75
N GLN A 320 14.99 -32.48 50.55
CA GLN A 320 14.17 -33.12 49.52
C GLN A 320 14.60 -32.66 48.11
N ASN A 321 14.45 -33.54 47.12
CA ASN A 321 14.69 -33.18 45.72
C ASN A 321 13.55 -32.29 45.19
N ILE A 322 13.93 -31.19 44.54
CA ILE A 322 13.08 -30.25 43.84
C ILE A 322 13.27 -30.53 42.34
N ALA A 323 12.21 -31.01 41.68
CA ALA A 323 12.19 -31.15 40.24
C ALA A 323 11.77 -29.82 39.60
N VAL A 324 12.59 -29.32 38.68
CA VAL A 324 12.28 -28.18 37.82
C VAL A 324 12.10 -28.73 36.41
N THR A 325 10.86 -28.73 35.94
CA THR A 325 10.52 -29.14 34.58
C THR A 325 10.02 -27.93 33.82
N GLY A 326 10.40 -27.78 32.56
CA GLY A 326 9.86 -26.72 31.73
C GLY A 326 9.85 -27.09 30.26
N THR A 327 9.07 -26.34 29.51
CA THR A 327 8.96 -26.48 28.06
C THR A 327 9.32 -25.17 27.39
N LEU A 328 10.07 -25.26 26.31
CA LEU A 328 10.56 -24.15 25.52
C LEU A 328 9.97 -24.20 24.13
N GLN A 329 9.15 -23.20 23.85
CA GLN A 329 8.42 -23.11 22.60
C GLN A 329 8.70 -21.75 21.94
N MET A 330 9.21 -21.78 20.73
CA MET A 330 9.38 -20.60 19.89
C MET A 330 8.39 -20.75 18.74
N GLU A 331 7.48 -19.79 18.61
CA GLU A 331 6.43 -19.84 17.58
C GLU A 331 5.64 -21.18 17.57
N SER A 332 5.47 -21.78 18.76
CA SER A 332 4.78 -23.05 18.98
C SER A 332 5.42 -24.28 18.31
N ALA A 333 6.69 -24.19 17.93
CA ALA A 333 7.54 -25.34 17.64
C ALA A 333 8.43 -25.65 18.86
N ALA A 334 8.66 -26.95 19.11
CA ALA A 334 9.63 -27.41 20.09
C ALA A 334 11.00 -26.78 19.82
N SER A 335 11.52 -26.01 20.77
CA SER A 335 12.82 -25.35 20.65
C SER A 335 13.96 -26.31 21.01
N SER A 336 14.09 -27.36 20.20
CA SER A 336 15.11 -28.39 20.36
C SER A 336 16.52 -27.78 20.30
N GLY A 337 17.33 -28.02 21.33
CA GLY A 337 18.67 -27.45 21.46
C GLY A 337 18.75 -26.03 22.04
N ALA A 338 17.66 -25.49 22.59
CA ALA A 338 17.71 -24.27 23.40
C ALA A 338 18.64 -24.45 24.60
N THR A 339 19.51 -23.46 24.84
CA THR A 339 20.41 -23.48 26.00
C THR A 339 19.68 -22.88 27.19
N ILE A 340 19.62 -23.64 28.28
CA ILE A 340 18.87 -23.29 29.48
C ILE A 340 19.86 -23.17 30.61
N GLU A 341 19.91 -22.00 31.22
CA GLU A 341 20.69 -21.75 32.41
C GLU A 341 19.74 -21.68 33.60
N ILE A 342 19.92 -22.60 34.56
CA ILE A 342 19.10 -22.68 35.76
C ILE A 342 19.99 -22.38 36.96
N ILE A 343 19.65 -21.34 37.70
CA ILE A 343 20.28 -20.96 38.96
C ILE A 343 19.41 -21.53 40.08
N GLY A 344 19.92 -22.57 40.74
CA GLY A 344 19.25 -23.27 41.84
C GLY A 344 19.20 -22.46 43.15
N PRO A 345 18.45 -22.94 44.16
CA PRO A 345 18.22 -22.23 45.42
C PRO A 345 19.48 -22.03 46.27
N SER A 346 20.52 -22.85 46.07
CA SER A 346 21.86 -22.74 46.68
C SER A 346 22.86 -21.90 45.87
N ARG A 347 22.42 -21.23 44.78
CA ARG A 347 23.25 -20.58 43.74
C ARG A 347 24.11 -21.52 42.90
N GLU A 348 23.75 -22.80 42.83
CA GLU A 348 24.32 -23.73 41.86
C GLU A 348 23.82 -23.41 40.45
N ILE A 349 24.72 -23.32 39.48
CA ILE A 349 24.38 -23.07 38.07
C ILE A 349 24.41 -24.40 37.32
N GLN A 350 23.31 -24.75 36.67
CA GLN A 350 23.25 -25.89 35.76
C GLN A 350 22.84 -25.42 34.37
N GLN A 351 23.65 -25.78 33.37
CA GLN A 351 23.36 -25.56 31.97
C GLN A 351 22.83 -26.84 31.34
N LEU A 352 21.68 -26.75 30.71
CA LEU A 352 20.98 -27.86 30.07
C LEU A 352 20.65 -27.48 28.63
N MET A 353 20.50 -28.49 27.78
CA MET A 353 19.95 -28.30 26.44
C MET A 353 18.56 -28.91 26.40
N ALA A 354 17.59 -28.18 25.84
CA ALA A 354 16.24 -28.69 25.64
C ALA A 354 16.25 -29.91 24.70
N ASP A 355 15.44 -30.92 25.01
CA ASP A 355 15.34 -32.15 24.23
C ASP A 355 14.63 -31.95 22.87
N SER A 356 14.40 -33.05 22.13
CA SER A 356 13.75 -32.99 20.80
C SER A 356 12.30 -32.49 20.84
N GLN A 357 11.67 -32.46 22.01
CA GLN A 357 10.34 -31.92 22.26
C GLN A 357 10.37 -30.52 22.91
N GLY A 358 11.57 -29.95 23.11
CA GLY A 358 11.74 -28.66 23.77
C GLY A 358 11.54 -28.72 25.27
N GLU A 359 11.50 -29.91 25.87
CA GLU A 359 11.36 -30.09 27.32
C GLU A 359 12.73 -30.12 27.99
N PHE A 360 12.76 -29.73 29.26
CA PHE A 360 13.90 -29.94 30.14
C PHE A 360 13.40 -30.35 31.52
N THR A 361 14.14 -31.24 32.17
CA THR A 361 13.92 -31.61 33.56
C THR A 361 15.25 -31.62 34.28
N THR A 362 15.32 -30.96 35.43
CA THR A 362 16.45 -31.06 36.34
C THR A 362 16.02 -31.25 37.79
N LEU A 363 16.93 -31.76 38.61
CA LEU A 363 16.74 -32.05 40.02
C LEU A 363 17.74 -31.22 40.84
N PHE A 364 17.23 -30.42 41.76
CA PHE A 364 18.01 -29.72 42.78
C PHE A 364 17.72 -30.29 44.17
N LYS A 365 18.65 -30.18 45.10
CA LYS A 365 18.38 -30.49 46.52
C LYS A 365 17.94 -29.23 47.25
N ALA A 366 16.91 -29.36 48.09
CA ALA A 366 16.45 -28.28 48.94
C ALA A 366 17.54 -27.86 49.96
N PRO A 367 17.79 -26.55 50.16
CA PRO A 367 18.72 -26.04 51.15
C PRO A 367 18.45 -26.56 52.57
N LEU A 368 19.51 -26.71 53.36
CA LEU A 368 19.44 -27.22 54.74
C LEU A 368 18.88 -26.21 55.76
N ARG A 369 18.64 -24.96 55.36
CA ARG A 369 18.05 -23.92 56.20
C ARG A 369 16.63 -23.60 55.71
N PRO A 370 15.60 -23.63 56.57
CA PRO A 370 14.25 -23.23 56.17
C PRO A 370 14.23 -21.75 55.76
N GLY A 371 13.51 -21.45 54.68
CA GLY A 371 13.47 -20.11 54.08
C GLY A 371 12.92 -20.11 52.66
N SER A 372 12.68 -18.91 52.13
CA SER A 372 12.28 -18.69 50.74
C SER A 372 13.51 -18.58 49.85
N TYR A 373 13.59 -19.40 48.81
CA TYR A 373 14.69 -19.39 47.85
C TYR A 373 14.17 -19.17 46.43
N SER A 374 14.88 -18.36 45.65
CA SER A 374 14.54 -18.08 44.25
C SER A 374 15.28 -19.03 43.32
N ILE A 375 14.56 -19.61 42.35
CA ILE A 375 15.11 -20.34 41.21
C ILE A 375 14.93 -19.45 39.99
N VAL A 376 16.04 -19.08 39.34
CA VAL A 376 16.02 -18.27 38.11
C VAL A 376 16.32 -19.19 36.94
N ILE A 377 15.44 -19.21 35.95
CA ILE A 377 15.58 -20.02 34.75
C ILE A 377 15.62 -19.08 33.57
N THR A 378 16.75 -19.08 32.86
CA THR A 378 16.96 -18.26 31.68
C THR A 378 17.14 -19.21 30.49
N ALA A 379 16.30 -19.07 29.48
CA ALA A 379 16.39 -19.82 28.26
C ALA A 379 16.84 -18.92 27.11
N ASN A 380 17.77 -19.44 26.30
CA ASN A 380 18.25 -18.80 25.09
C ASN A 380 18.07 -19.74 23.90
N TYR A 381 17.34 -19.27 22.90
CA TYR A 381 17.17 -20.00 21.65
C TYR A 381 17.21 -19.03 20.47
N ARG A 382 18.14 -19.26 19.54
CA ARG A 382 18.33 -18.47 18.31
C ARG A 382 18.44 -16.94 18.52
N GLY A 383 18.98 -16.51 19.66
CA GLY A 383 19.21 -15.09 19.98
C GLY A 383 18.06 -14.41 20.72
N GLU A 384 16.93 -15.10 20.93
CA GLU A 384 15.86 -14.67 21.83
C GLU A 384 16.08 -15.26 23.23
N THR A 385 15.88 -14.44 24.26
CA THR A 385 16.04 -14.84 25.66
C THR A 385 14.77 -14.60 26.44
N ASP A 386 14.26 -15.62 27.14
CA ASP A 386 13.19 -15.48 28.12
C ASP A 386 13.68 -15.96 29.49
N SER A 387 13.27 -15.28 30.55
CA SER A 387 13.73 -15.58 31.91
C SER A 387 12.58 -15.57 32.90
N LYS A 388 12.44 -16.66 33.65
CA LYS A 388 11.38 -16.84 34.65
C LYS A 388 11.99 -17.08 36.02
N THR A 389 11.48 -16.37 37.03
CA THR A 389 11.88 -16.56 38.43
C THR A 389 10.75 -17.27 39.18
N VAL A 390 11.04 -18.39 39.81
CA VAL A 390 10.10 -19.15 40.63
C VAL A 390 10.59 -19.17 42.07
N TRP A 391 9.70 -18.90 43.02
CA TRP A 391 10.01 -18.93 44.45
C TRP A 391 9.60 -20.26 45.05
N VAL A 392 10.49 -20.87 45.84
CA VAL A 392 10.24 -22.12 46.54
C VAL A 392 10.42 -21.89 48.04
N ASN A 393 9.44 -22.33 48.84
CA ASN A 393 9.48 -22.21 50.29
C ASN A 393 9.87 -23.55 50.90
N VAL A 394 11.07 -23.64 51.47
CA VAL A 394 11.53 -24.86 52.15
C VAL A 394 10.88 -24.93 53.53
N GLY A 395 10.04 -25.95 53.73
CA GLY A 395 9.38 -26.23 55.00
C GLY A 395 10.39 -26.72 56.04
N GLY A 396 10.18 -26.32 57.29
CA GLY A 396 10.95 -26.77 58.46
C GLY A 396 10.59 -28.17 58.90
#